data_AF-D6XAB3-F1
#
_entry.id   AF-D6XAB3-F1
#
_cell.length_a   1.000
_cell.length_b   1.000
_cell.length_c   1.000
_cell.angle_alpha   90.00
_cell.angle_beta   90.00
_cell.angle_gamma   90.00
#
_symmetry.space_group_name_H-M   'P 1'
#
loop_
_entity.id
_entity.type
_entity.pdbx_description
1 polymer ?
#
loop_
_entity_poly.entity_id
_entity_poly.type
_entity_poly.pdbx_seq_one_letter_code
_entity_poly.pdbx_strand_id
1 'polypeptide(L)'
;MTRSSALLHSVFAQMKSSPRVWDAYHAIVVAPRHRKQVDILRRGQANGELRTDIDVDLLNDLFIGPMLFRTIMQPNAALPEGLSEQIVDTVLEGLRPVSS
;
A
#
# COMPACT_ATOMS: atom_id res chain seq x y z
N MET A 1 18.73 3.74 6.47
CA MET A 1 17.98 4.10 5.25
C MET A 1 18.07 2.95 4.25
N THR A 2 17.03 2.12 4.17
CA THR A 2 16.94 1.02 3.20
C THR A 2 16.83 1.59 1.79
N ARG A 3 17.75 1.18 0.92
CA ARG A 3 17.97 1.64 -0.47
C ARG A 3 16.69 1.76 -1.33
N SER A 4 15.63 1.03 -0.99
CA SER A 4 14.35 1.02 -1.68
C SER A 4 13.53 2.30 -1.53
N SER A 5 13.61 2.99 -0.39
CA SER A 5 12.86 4.25 -0.18
C SER A 5 13.41 5.39 -1.03
N ALA A 6 14.74 5.49 -1.12
CA ALA A 6 15.42 6.51 -1.93
C ALA A 6 15.14 6.34 -3.44
N LEU A 7 14.98 5.10 -3.93
CA LEU A 7 14.61 4.82 -5.32
C LEU A 7 13.16 5.21 -5.63
N LEU A 8 12.22 4.89 -4.73
CA LEU A 8 10.82 5.33 -4.88
C LEU A 8 10.73 6.86 -4.92
N HIS A 9 11.43 7.53 -4.01
CA HIS A 9 11.44 8.99 -3.92
C HIS A 9 12.04 9.65 -5.18
N SER A 10 13.16 9.12 -5.70
CA SER A 10 13.80 9.66 -6.90
C SER A 10 12.97 9.46 -8.17
N VAL A 11 12.27 8.33 -8.28
CA VAL A 11 11.31 8.10 -9.37
C VAL A 11 10.11 9.05 -9.25
N PHE A 12 9.58 9.24 -8.04
CA PHE A 12 8.46 10.15 -7.80
C PHE A 12 8.80 11.60 -8.18
N ALA A 13 10.00 12.06 -7.84
CA ALA A 13 10.49 13.39 -8.24
C ALA A 13 10.61 13.56 -9.76
N GLN A 14 11.06 12.51 -10.47
CA GLN A 14 11.20 12.50 -11.93
C GLN A 14 9.86 12.30 -12.67
N MET A 15 8.83 11.86 -11.97
CA MET A 15 7.51 11.56 -12.56
C MET A 15 6.89 12.78 -13.24
N LYS A 16 7.10 13.99 -12.68
CA LYS A 16 6.62 15.25 -13.27
C LYS A 16 7.33 15.62 -14.58
N SER A 17 8.53 15.09 -14.83
CA SER A 17 9.39 15.46 -15.96
C SER A 17 9.56 14.36 -17.00
N SER A 18 9.14 13.11 -16.73
CA SER A 18 9.21 12.02 -17.72
C SER A 18 8.12 10.96 -17.53
N PRO A 19 7.04 10.97 -18.35
CA PRO A 19 6.02 9.93 -18.37
C PRO A 19 6.62 8.53 -18.61
N ARG A 20 7.65 8.42 -19.46
CA ARG A 20 8.31 7.15 -19.77
C ARG A 20 8.98 6.49 -18.56
N VAL A 21 9.56 7.29 -17.65
CA VAL A 21 10.16 6.76 -16.40
C VAL A 21 9.06 6.21 -15.49
N TRP A 22 7.92 6.91 -15.41
CA TRP A 22 6.77 6.44 -14.65
C TRP A 22 6.20 5.14 -15.22
N ASP A 23 5.99 5.06 -16.53
CA ASP A 23 5.44 3.86 -17.17
C ASP A 23 6.33 2.64 -16.94
N ALA A 24 7.65 2.81 -17.08
CA ALA A 24 8.62 1.75 -16.80
C ALA A 24 8.60 1.33 -15.33
N TYR A 25 8.58 2.30 -14.40
CA TYR A 25 8.49 2.00 -12.97
C TYR A 25 7.18 1.29 -12.64
N HIS A 26 6.06 1.75 -13.17
CA HIS A 26 4.76 1.16 -12.94
C HIS A 26 4.73 -0.29 -13.44
N ALA A 27 5.18 -0.54 -14.67
CA ALA A 27 5.19 -1.88 -15.27
C ALA A 27 6.09 -2.87 -14.53
N ILE A 28 7.28 -2.43 -14.10
CA ILE A 28 8.30 -3.32 -13.52
C ILE A 28 8.14 -3.48 -12.01
N VAL A 29 7.65 -2.44 -11.32
CA VAL A 29 7.71 -2.34 -9.86
C VAL A 29 6.32 -2.32 -9.21
N VAL A 30 5.39 -1.53 -9.74
CA VAL A 30 4.05 -1.35 -9.13
C VAL A 30 3.12 -2.49 -9.52
N ALA A 31 2.88 -2.70 -10.82
CA ALA A 31 1.90 -3.66 -11.32
C ALA A 31 2.15 -5.12 -10.87
N PRO A 32 3.39 -5.64 -10.77
CA PRO A 32 3.61 -6.99 -10.26
C PRO A 32 3.30 -7.13 -8.77
N ARG A 33 3.52 -6.08 -7.97
CA ARG A 33 3.19 -6.08 -6.54
C ARG A 33 1.69 -5.96 -6.33
N HIS A 34 1.05 -5.04 -7.06
CA HIS A 34 -0.39 -4.85 -7.04
C HIS A 34 -1.13 -6.16 -7.30
N ARG A 35 -0.76 -6.89 -8.36
CA ARG A 35 -1.34 -8.21 -8.67
C ARG A 35 -1.22 -9.19 -7.50
N LYS A 36 -0.03 -9.31 -6.90
CA LYS A 36 0.17 -10.20 -5.74
C LYS A 36 -0.67 -9.79 -4.53
N GLN A 37 -0.79 -8.49 -4.28
CA GLN A 37 -1.56 -7.95 -3.18
C GLN A 37 -3.07 -8.22 -3.38
N VAL A 38 -3.59 -7.90 -4.57
CA VAL A 38 -4.97 -8.20 -4.96
C VAL A 38 -5.27 -9.70 -4.88
N ASP A 39 -4.36 -10.56 -5.35
CA ASP A 39 -4.54 -12.02 -5.26
C ASP A 39 -4.67 -12.49 -3.80
N ILE A 40 -3.91 -11.91 -2.87
CA ILE A 40 -4.03 -12.22 -1.43
C ILE A 40 -5.42 -11.81 -0.91
N LEU A 41 -5.85 -10.59 -1.23
CA LEU A 41 -7.13 -10.05 -0.76
C LEU A 41 -8.33 -10.83 -1.33
N ARG A 42 -8.27 -11.22 -2.62
CA ARG A 42 -9.31 -12.05 -3.25
C ARG A 42 -9.43 -13.42 -2.58
N ARG A 43 -8.30 -14.04 -2.18
CA ARG A 43 -8.35 -15.29 -1.42
C ARG A 43 -8.99 -15.09 -0.05
N GLY A 44 -8.66 -14.01 0.66
CA GLY A 44 -9.30 -13.68 1.93
C GLY A 44 -10.82 -13.49 1.80
N GLN A 45 -11.27 -12.83 0.73
CA GLN A 45 -12.70 -12.71 0.40
C GLN A 45 -13.34 -14.08 0.11
N ALA A 46 -12.70 -14.92 -0.71
CA ALA A 46 -13.20 -16.25 -1.06
C ALA A 46 -13.30 -17.19 0.15
N ASN A 47 -12.41 -17.04 1.13
CA ASN A 47 -12.39 -17.81 2.36
C ASN A 47 -13.35 -17.26 3.44
N GLY A 48 -14.00 -16.12 3.21
CA GLY A 48 -14.85 -15.44 4.19
C GLY A 48 -14.08 -14.72 5.31
N GLU A 49 -12.77 -14.50 5.14
CA GLU A 49 -11.91 -13.75 6.06
C GLU A 49 -12.07 -12.23 5.89
N LEU A 50 -12.42 -11.79 4.68
CA LEU A 50 -12.59 -10.38 4.33
C LEU A 50 -13.98 -10.11 3.75
N ARG A 51 -14.48 -8.89 4.00
CA ARG A 51 -15.75 -8.41 3.46
C ARG A 51 -15.73 -8.35 1.92
N THR A 52 -16.81 -8.78 1.30
CA THR A 52 -16.94 -8.90 -0.17
C THR A 52 -17.70 -7.74 -0.81
N ASP A 53 -18.22 -6.81 0.00
CA ASP A 53 -18.97 -5.63 -0.43
C ASP A 53 -18.07 -4.41 -0.73
N ILE A 54 -16.75 -4.53 -0.55
CA ILE A 54 -15.76 -3.53 -0.95
C ILE A 54 -14.98 -4.03 -2.15
N ASP A 55 -14.78 -3.14 -3.13
CA ASP A 55 -13.87 -3.36 -4.25
C ASP A 55 -12.45 -3.69 -3.77
N VAL A 56 -11.83 -4.68 -4.41
CA VAL A 56 -10.54 -5.23 -3.95
C VAL A 56 -9.38 -4.26 -4.14
N ASP A 57 -9.44 -3.38 -5.14
CA ASP A 57 -8.40 -2.38 -5.36
C ASP A 57 -8.51 -1.29 -4.29
N LEU A 58 -9.73 -0.91 -3.89
CA LEU A 58 -9.94 -0.03 -2.73
C LEU A 58 -9.46 -0.67 -1.42
N LEU A 59 -9.72 -1.96 -1.20
CA LEU A 59 -9.18 -2.68 -0.03
C LEU A 59 -7.64 -2.64 -0.02
N ASN A 60 -7.01 -2.85 -1.17
CA ASN A 60 -5.56 -2.75 -1.30
C ASN A 60 -5.04 -1.35 -0.95
N ASP A 61 -5.72 -0.30 -1.42
CA ASP A 61 -5.33 1.08 -1.15
C ASP A 61 -5.40 1.42 0.36
N LEU A 62 -6.38 0.88 1.07
CA LEU A 62 -6.50 1.07 2.54
C LEU A 62 -5.31 0.47 3.31
N PHE A 63 -4.80 -0.69 2.89
CA PHE A 63 -3.65 -1.31 3.53
C PHE A 63 -2.32 -0.67 3.14
N ILE A 64 -2.14 -0.33 1.86
CA ILE A 64 -0.83 0.07 1.33
C ILE A 64 -0.64 1.60 1.34
N GLY A 65 -1.73 2.36 1.21
CA GLY A 65 -1.76 3.81 1.18
C GLY A 65 -1.05 4.49 2.35
N PRO A 66 -1.28 4.10 3.62
CA PRO A 66 -0.61 4.72 4.76
C PRO A 66 0.92 4.61 4.70
N MET A 67 1.44 3.46 4.26
CA MET A 67 2.87 3.24 4.10
C MET A 67 3.45 4.07 2.94
N LEU A 68 2.73 4.15 1.81
CA LEU A 68 3.13 4.98 0.67
C LEU A 68 3.12 6.48 1.03
N PHE A 69 2.11 6.93 1.77
CA PHE A 69 2.02 8.31 2.22
C PHE A 69 3.21 8.69 3.11
N ARG A 70 3.54 7.84 4.10
CA ARG A 70 4.72 8.07 4.96
C ARG A 70 6.03 8.05 4.19
N THR A 71 6.18 7.20 3.18
CA THR A 71 7.46 7.08 2.44
C THR A 71 7.64 8.15 1.37
N ILE A 72 6.56 8.58 0.71
CA ILE A 72 6.62 9.53 -0.43
C ILE A 72 6.37 10.96 0.04
N MET A 73 5.30 11.17 0.81
CA MET A 73 4.82 12.52 1.16
C MET A 73 5.41 13.04 2.47
N GLN A 74 5.87 12.14 3.35
CA GLN A 74 6.49 12.51 4.63
C GLN A 74 7.87 11.85 4.77
N PRO A 75 8.89 12.20 3.97
CA PRO A 75 10.17 11.49 3.95
C PRO A 75 10.92 11.43 5.30
N ASN A 76 10.53 12.27 6.27
CA ASN A 76 11.06 12.29 7.63
C ASN A 76 10.21 11.51 8.65
N ALA A 77 9.09 10.91 8.23
CA ALA A 77 8.24 10.13 9.12
C ALA A 77 8.96 8.86 9.57
N ALA A 78 8.77 8.51 10.85
CA ALA A 78 9.29 7.26 11.37
C ALA A 78 8.60 6.06 10.71
N LEU A 79 9.41 5.05 10.38
CA LEU A 79 8.98 3.72 9.95
C LEU A 79 9.48 2.71 10.99
N PRO A 80 8.89 2.71 12.20
CA PRO A 80 9.29 1.76 13.24
C PRO A 80 8.97 0.32 12.81
N GLU A 81 9.70 -0.62 13.40
CA GLU A 81 9.33 -2.03 13.34
C GLU A 81 7.90 -2.23 13.86
N GLY A 82 7.14 -3.12 13.23
CA GLY A 82 5.74 -3.38 13.59
C GLY A 82 4.71 -2.42 12.96
N LEU A 83 5.14 -1.38 12.22
CA LEU A 83 4.19 -0.43 11.60
C LEU A 83 3.27 -1.10 10.58
N SER A 84 3.77 -2.07 9.81
CA SER A 84 2.97 -2.82 8.82
C SER A 84 1.84 -3.60 9.48
N GLU A 85 2.17 -4.30 10.56
CA GLU A 85 1.28 -5.11 11.39
C GLU A 85 0.21 -4.20 12.00
N GLN A 86 0.63 -3.08 12.59
CA GLN A 86 -0.30 -2.09 13.14
C GLN A 86 -1.28 -1.57 12.09
N ILE A 87 -0.82 -1.27 10.87
CA ILE A 87 -1.71 -0.83 9.78
C ILE A 87 -2.71 -1.93 9.43
N VAL A 88 -2.24 -3.17 9.27
CA VAL A 88 -3.09 -4.31 8.90
C VAL A 88 -4.13 -4.56 9.98
N ASP A 89 -3.71 -4.70 11.24
CA ASP A 89 -4.59 -4.96 12.38
C ASP A 89 -5.64 -3.85 12.50
N THR A 90 -5.23 -2.59 12.41
CA THR A 90 -6.13 -1.43 12.49
C THR A 90 -7.21 -1.44 11.39
N VAL A 91 -6.82 -1.78 10.16
CA VAL A 91 -7.74 -1.85 9.02
C VAL A 91 -8.70 -3.04 9.15
N LEU A 92 -8.20 -4.20 9.59
CA LEU A 92 -9.01 -5.41 9.83
C LEU A 92 -9.99 -5.22 11.00
N GLU A 93 -9.57 -4.53 12.06
CA GLU A 93 -10.44 -4.14 13.18
C GLU A 93 -11.46 -3.07 12.78
N GLY A 94 -11.29 -2.42 11.63
CA GLY A 94 -12.20 -1.40 11.10
C GLY A 94 -12.30 -0.18 12.01
N LEU A 95 -11.23 0.12 12.77
CA LEU A 95 -11.09 1.29 13.67
C LEU A 95 -12.25 1.50 14.68
N ARG A 96 -12.90 0.43 15.18
CA ARG A 96 -14.04 0.57 16.10
C ARG A 96 -13.62 1.02 17.52
N PRO A 97 -14.57 1.53 18.34
CA PRO A 97 -15.46 0.60 19.03
C PRO A 97 -16.93 0.77 18.64
N VAL A 98 -17.68 -0.33 18.50
CA VAL A 98 -19.13 -0.27 18.69
C VAL A 98 -19.40 -0.54 20.15
N SER A 99 -19.71 0.54 20.87
CA SER A 99 -20.52 0.42 22.08
C SER A 99 -21.95 0.80 21.73
N SER A 100 -22.84 -0.17 21.85
CA SER A 100 -24.11 -0.01 22.56
C SER A 100 -24.36 -1.29 23.33
#